data_AF-A2EUU3-F1
#
_entry.id   AF-A2EUU3-F1
#
_cell.length_a   1.000
_cell.length_b   1.000
_cell.length_c   1.000
_cell.angle_alpha   90.00
_cell.angle_beta   90.00
_cell.angle_gamma   90.00
#
_symmetry.space_group_name_H-M   'P 1'
#
loop_
_entity.id
_entity.type
_entity.pdbx_description
1 polymer ?
#
loop_
_entity_poly.entity_id
_entity_poly.type
_entity_poly.pdbx_seq_one_letter_code
_entity_poly.pdbx_strand_id
1 'polypeptide(L)'
;MNEDDFQVDFSQDFKSSKFNEVLESAPLMLPRKFQKQFLHHIVEVLKKPEVEDNIKSKILNCIKLCFGIESRVKDFVDENLYLSLPYSNSVFSDYIFDIMYYIFVYFPQSINNKMVSIIKSLIKQNAEKCLVLFCIYGHSFNIVDNPWPVTDLLFSETSLFSQERFIPNYVSILSYLNRFSRTFKTNRSKHSWNQICTILASCNTDESILSCYKGLITISDTTTNHQIPIDSINNHITNKTFQDTILSLLLISDLTEKESTSIRFLRNLVCVCKTNSRCSIVLMKLCDNFNTAKSLLQNTDILIENLPTPECTLKIVLSICKHKELRDSLPKNANFVPFLISLINENIKNVISIICTLLRRLPLCDEFLLNLSEQEFFHKYFIRCKESFDENDKHSAFLLTGTLCHFCFINDMLFMSSWCIEEIENNGPLKDESRTIIQRLNRFSECQSFFKSKNITINSKRIKINTKD
;
A
#
# COMPACT_ATOMS: atom_id res chain seq x y z
N MET A 1 -31.76 -13.13 -51.93
CA MET A 1 -30.76 -13.67 -52.86
C MET A 1 -30.34 -15.03 -52.34
N ASN A 2 -30.45 -16.05 -53.19
CA ASN A 2 -30.04 -17.42 -52.85
C ASN A 2 -28.50 -17.51 -52.90
N GLU A 3 -27.90 -18.55 -52.29
CA GLU A 3 -26.45 -18.82 -52.34
C GLU A 3 -25.87 -18.93 -53.77
N ASP A 4 -26.73 -18.99 -54.79
CA ASP A 4 -26.39 -19.06 -56.21
C ASP A 4 -26.25 -17.68 -56.89
N ASP A 5 -26.71 -16.60 -56.25
CA ASP A 5 -26.62 -15.25 -56.82
C ASP A 5 -25.25 -14.58 -56.56
N PHE A 6 -24.41 -15.14 -55.69
CA PHE A 6 -23.06 -14.62 -55.39
C PHE A 6 -22.03 -15.19 -56.40
N GLN A 7 -22.18 -14.84 -57.67
CA GLN A 7 -21.17 -15.10 -58.70
C GLN A 7 -20.06 -14.05 -58.64
N VAL A 8 -19.05 -14.28 -57.81
CA VAL A 8 -17.86 -13.42 -57.81
C VAL A 8 -16.94 -13.87 -58.94
N ASP A 9 -16.92 -13.07 -60.00
CA ASP A 9 -15.86 -13.15 -60.98
C ASP A 9 -14.61 -12.45 -60.43
N PHE A 10 -13.74 -13.24 -59.80
CA PHE A 10 -12.46 -12.79 -59.24
C PHE A 10 -11.45 -12.33 -60.32
N SER A 11 -11.83 -12.31 -61.60
CA SER A 11 -11.01 -11.76 -62.69
C SER A 11 -11.32 -10.29 -63.03
N GLN A 12 -12.33 -9.69 -62.37
CA GLN A 12 -12.73 -8.31 -62.65
C GLN A 12 -11.64 -7.28 -62.32
N ASP A 13 -11.57 -6.23 -63.14
CA ASP A 13 -10.71 -5.08 -62.90
C ASP A 13 -11.07 -4.43 -61.55
N PHE A 14 -10.08 -4.24 -60.67
CA PHE A 14 -10.24 -3.61 -59.36
C PHE A 14 -10.70 -2.15 -59.46
N LYS A 15 -10.64 -1.55 -60.65
CA LYS A 15 -11.18 -0.22 -60.96
C LYS A 15 -12.67 -0.23 -61.33
N SER A 16 -13.28 -1.41 -61.53
CA SER A 16 -14.69 -1.51 -61.91
C SER A 16 -15.65 -1.13 -60.78
N SER A 17 -16.84 -0.60 -61.12
CA SER A 17 -17.90 -0.34 -60.14
C SER A 17 -18.36 -1.63 -59.46
N LYS A 18 -18.40 -2.74 -60.21
CA LYS A 18 -18.75 -4.07 -59.74
C LYS A 18 -17.84 -4.56 -58.61
N PHE A 19 -16.54 -4.30 -58.69
CA PHE A 19 -15.61 -4.65 -57.59
C PHE A 19 -16.00 -3.95 -56.28
N ASN A 20 -16.38 -2.67 -56.34
CA ASN A 20 -16.84 -1.94 -55.16
C ASN A 20 -18.16 -2.51 -54.61
N GLU A 21 -19.13 -2.84 -55.47
CA GLU A 21 -20.39 -3.48 -55.07
C GLU A 21 -20.15 -4.83 -54.37
N VAL A 22 -19.17 -5.60 -54.84
CA VAL A 22 -18.76 -6.86 -54.22
C VAL A 22 -18.14 -6.60 -52.83
N LEU A 23 -17.26 -5.61 -52.69
CA LEU A 23 -16.67 -5.26 -51.38
C LEU A 23 -17.73 -4.81 -50.36
N GLU A 24 -18.75 -4.08 -50.80
CA GLU A 24 -19.83 -3.59 -49.93
C GLU A 24 -20.81 -4.69 -49.51
N SER A 25 -21.08 -5.65 -50.41
CA SER A 25 -22.02 -6.75 -50.14
C SER A 25 -21.39 -7.96 -49.42
N ALA A 26 -20.08 -8.19 -49.59
CA ALA A 26 -19.38 -9.35 -49.04
C ALA A 26 -19.55 -9.55 -47.52
N PRO A 27 -19.50 -8.52 -46.66
CA PRO A 27 -19.71 -8.71 -45.21
C PRO A 27 -21.04 -9.39 -44.86
N LEU A 28 -22.09 -9.17 -45.66
CA LEU A 28 -23.42 -9.74 -45.42
C LEU A 28 -23.65 -11.03 -46.22
N MET A 29 -23.16 -11.08 -47.45
CA MET A 29 -23.58 -12.09 -48.43
C MET A 29 -22.52 -13.14 -48.76
N LEU A 30 -21.26 -12.98 -48.31
CA LEU A 30 -20.16 -13.89 -48.68
C LEU A 30 -20.44 -15.34 -48.19
N PRO A 31 -20.71 -16.29 -49.11
CA PRO A 31 -20.98 -17.68 -48.75
C PRO A 31 -19.70 -18.37 -48.26
N ARG A 32 -19.85 -19.31 -47.33
CA ARG A 32 -18.72 -20.04 -46.73
C ARG A 32 -17.83 -20.73 -47.78
N LYS A 33 -18.43 -21.27 -48.85
CA LYS A 33 -17.70 -21.95 -49.95
C LYS A 33 -16.71 -21.04 -50.70
N PHE A 34 -16.96 -19.73 -50.79
CA PHE A 34 -16.14 -18.79 -51.54
C PHE A 34 -15.24 -17.91 -50.66
N GLN A 35 -15.34 -18.06 -49.35
CA GLN A 35 -14.73 -17.17 -48.38
C GLN A 35 -13.21 -17.11 -48.49
N LYS A 36 -12.55 -18.27 -48.55
CA LYS A 36 -11.08 -18.37 -48.71
C LYS A 36 -10.60 -17.73 -50.01
N GLN A 37 -11.26 -18.06 -51.12
CA GLN A 37 -10.93 -17.53 -52.45
C GLN A 37 -11.08 -16.00 -52.47
N PHE A 38 -12.17 -15.48 -51.89
CA PHE A 38 -12.42 -14.05 -51.79
C PHE A 38 -11.36 -13.33 -50.97
N LEU A 39 -11.07 -13.81 -49.76
CA LEU A 39 -10.06 -13.20 -48.89
C LEU A 39 -8.67 -13.21 -49.53
N HIS A 40 -8.29 -14.30 -50.20
CA HIS A 40 -7.02 -14.37 -50.92
C HIS A 40 -6.98 -13.36 -52.07
N HIS A 41 -8.04 -13.30 -52.89
CA HIS A 41 -8.11 -12.39 -54.02
C HIS A 41 -7.94 -10.92 -53.59
N ILE A 42 -8.70 -10.46 -52.58
CA ILE A 42 -8.62 -9.05 -52.16
C ILE A 42 -7.28 -8.70 -51.51
N VAL A 43 -6.62 -9.64 -50.83
CA VAL A 43 -5.26 -9.44 -50.28
C VAL A 43 -4.21 -9.39 -51.39
N GLU A 44 -4.35 -10.19 -52.45
CA GLU A 44 -3.48 -10.08 -53.62
C GLU A 44 -3.66 -8.75 -54.36
N VAL A 45 -4.90 -8.25 -54.48
CA VAL A 45 -5.15 -6.90 -54.99
C VAL A 45 -4.49 -5.84 -54.11
N LEU A 46 -4.52 -5.99 -52.79
CA LEU A 46 -3.90 -5.05 -51.85
C LEU A 46 -2.37 -4.91 -52.04
N LYS A 47 -1.68 -5.97 -52.47
CA LYS A 47 -0.23 -5.97 -52.73
C LYS A 47 0.19 -5.22 -54.00
N LYS A 48 -0.75 -5.01 -54.93
CA LYS A 48 -0.45 -4.40 -56.23
C LYS A 48 -0.09 -2.91 -56.06
N PRO A 49 1.07 -2.46 -56.57
CA PRO A 49 1.52 -1.07 -56.42
C PRO A 49 0.60 -0.08 -57.15
N GLU A 50 -0.05 -0.50 -58.23
CA GLU A 50 -0.96 0.31 -59.05
C GLU A 50 -2.33 0.59 -58.40
N VAL A 51 -2.64 -0.06 -57.28
CA VAL A 51 -3.92 0.12 -56.59
C VAL A 51 -3.87 1.37 -55.72
N GLU A 52 -4.78 2.30 -56.00
CA GLU A 52 -4.93 3.56 -55.28
C GLU A 52 -5.31 3.36 -53.80
N ASP A 53 -4.84 4.25 -52.94
CA ASP A 53 -5.05 4.16 -51.49
C ASP A 53 -6.53 4.14 -51.09
N ASN A 54 -7.42 4.81 -51.85
CA ASN A 54 -8.86 4.75 -51.62
C ASN A 54 -9.41 3.32 -51.77
N ILE A 55 -8.98 2.60 -52.82
CA ILE A 55 -9.39 1.21 -53.06
C ILE A 55 -8.80 0.29 -51.98
N LYS A 56 -7.53 0.50 -51.59
CA LYS A 56 -6.90 -0.23 -50.49
C LYS A 56 -7.65 -0.05 -49.17
N SER A 57 -8.06 1.17 -48.84
CA SER A 57 -8.89 1.46 -47.66
C SER A 57 -10.25 0.75 -47.72
N LYS A 58 -10.91 0.71 -48.87
CA LYS A 58 -12.16 -0.04 -49.04
C LYS A 58 -11.97 -1.55 -48.85
N ILE A 59 -10.88 -2.12 -49.40
CA ILE A 59 -10.54 -3.53 -49.20
C ILE A 59 -10.33 -3.84 -47.72
N LEU A 60 -9.52 -3.03 -47.03
CA LEU A 60 -9.25 -3.21 -45.60
C LEU A 60 -10.52 -3.05 -44.74
N ASN A 61 -11.38 -2.10 -45.08
CA ASN A 61 -12.68 -1.94 -44.42
C ASN A 61 -13.59 -3.16 -44.67
N CYS A 62 -13.61 -3.71 -45.88
CA CYS A 62 -14.33 -4.94 -46.20
C CYS A 62 -13.84 -6.12 -45.36
N ILE A 63 -12.51 -6.31 -45.25
CA ILE A 63 -11.90 -7.35 -44.41
C ILE A 63 -12.36 -7.18 -42.95
N LYS A 64 -12.23 -5.96 -42.39
CA LYS A 64 -12.70 -5.63 -41.05
C LYS A 64 -14.17 -6.01 -40.84
N LEU A 65 -15.06 -5.62 -41.75
CA LEU A 65 -16.49 -5.90 -41.65
C LEU A 65 -16.80 -7.40 -41.78
N CYS A 66 -16.04 -8.13 -42.59
CA CYS A 66 -16.16 -9.58 -42.70
C CYS A 66 -15.80 -10.30 -41.39
N PHE A 67 -14.93 -9.72 -40.56
CA PHE A 67 -14.44 -10.33 -39.33
C PHE A 67 -15.44 -10.30 -38.15
N GLY A 68 -16.65 -9.77 -38.38
CA GLY A 68 -17.79 -10.00 -37.49
C GLY A 68 -18.19 -11.47 -37.34
N ILE A 69 -17.69 -12.37 -38.19
CA ILE A 69 -17.91 -13.82 -38.11
C ILE A 69 -16.57 -14.53 -37.85
N GLU A 70 -16.47 -15.26 -36.74
CA GLU A 70 -15.23 -15.93 -36.31
C GLU A 70 -14.65 -16.89 -37.37
N SER A 71 -15.50 -17.64 -38.09
CA SER A 71 -15.03 -18.54 -39.16
C SER A 71 -14.31 -17.80 -40.29
N ARG A 72 -14.62 -16.51 -40.50
CA ARG A 72 -13.94 -15.64 -41.47
C ARG A 72 -12.54 -15.26 -41.04
N VAL A 73 -12.39 -14.99 -39.76
CA VAL A 73 -11.07 -14.73 -39.16
C VAL A 73 -10.23 -16.01 -39.19
N LYS A 74 -10.83 -17.17 -38.91
CA LYS A 74 -10.14 -18.46 -38.97
C LYS A 74 -9.50 -18.72 -40.34
N ASP A 75 -10.30 -18.64 -41.40
CA ASP A 75 -9.80 -18.89 -42.75
C ASP A 75 -8.74 -17.85 -43.16
N PHE A 76 -8.84 -16.61 -42.68
CA PHE A 76 -7.82 -15.59 -42.93
C PHE A 76 -6.48 -15.90 -42.23
N VAL A 77 -6.56 -16.43 -41.00
CA VAL A 77 -5.40 -16.83 -40.18
C VAL A 77 -4.76 -18.11 -40.70
N ASP A 78 -5.55 -19.13 -41.02
CA ASP A 78 -5.09 -20.43 -41.53
C ASP A 78 -4.29 -20.26 -42.83
N GLU A 79 -4.70 -19.33 -43.69
CA GLU A 79 -4.03 -19.00 -44.95
C GLU A 79 -2.89 -17.96 -44.79
N ASN A 80 -2.56 -17.54 -43.55
CA ASN A 80 -1.52 -16.54 -43.23
C ASN A 80 -1.68 -15.19 -43.95
N LEU A 81 -2.90 -14.83 -44.36
CA LEU A 81 -3.16 -13.62 -45.15
C LEU A 81 -2.87 -12.33 -44.37
N TYR A 82 -3.02 -12.38 -43.04
CA TYR A 82 -2.70 -11.25 -42.17
C TYR A 82 -1.26 -10.76 -42.33
N LEU A 83 -0.29 -11.65 -42.54
CA LEU A 83 1.12 -11.27 -42.72
C LEU A 83 1.37 -10.43 -43.97
N SER A 84 0.43 -10.38 -44.91
CA SER A 84 0.53 -9.66 -46.18
C SER A 84 -0.06 -8.25 -46.15
N LEU A 85 -0.59 -7.81 -45.01
CA LEU A 85 -1.20 -6.48 -44.90
C LEU A 85 -0.13 -5.36 -44.99
N PRO A 86 -0.51 -4.14 -45.42
CA PRO A 86 0.41 -3.03 -45.65
C PRO A 86 0.82 -2.33 -44.34
N TYR A 87 1.45 -3.07 -43.42
CA TYR A 87 1.85 -2.61 -42.09
C TYR A 87 2.78 -1.40 -42.07
N SER A 88 3.54 -1.17 -43.14
CA SER A 88 4.45 -0.03 -43.25
C SER A 88 3.75 1.29 -43.60
N ASN A 89 2.49 1.25 -44.07
CA ASN A 89 1.77 2.45 -44.47
C ASN A 89 0.86 2.95 -43.35
N SER A 90 1.22 4.09 -42.75
CA SER A 90 0.48 4.71 -41.65
C SER A 90 -0.92 5.16 -42.02
N VAL A 91 -1.22 5.40 -43.31
CA VAL A 91 -2.59 5.75 -43.76
C VAL A 91 -3.58 4.64 -43.44
N PHE A 92 -3.12 3.39 -43.41
CA PHE A 92 -3.96 2.22 -43.16
C PHE A 92 -3.93 1.74 -41.71
N SER A 93 -3.25 2.44 -40.80
CA SER A 93 -2.99 1.96 -39.45
C SER A 93 -4.28 1.59 -38.72
N ASP A 94 -5.33 2.40 -38.86
CA ASP A 94 -6.58 2.22 -38.13
C ASP A 94 -7.30 0.94 -38.55
N TYR A 95 -7.41 0.69 -39.86
CA TYR A 95 -7.97 -0.55 -40.36
C TYR A 95 -7.13 -1.76 -39.95
N ILE A 96 -5.80 -1.63 -39.98
CA ILE A 96 -4.90 -2.69 -39.54
C ILE A 96 -5.15 -3.00 -38.07
N PHE A 97 -5.22 -2.02 -37.18
CA PHE A 97 -5.50 -2.24 -35.77
C PHE A 97 -6.86 -2.91 -35.53
N ASP A 98 -7.89 -2.55 -36.29
CA ASP A 98 -9.20 -3.19 -36.20
C ASP A 98 -9.17 -4.67 -36.64
N ILE A 99 -8.46 -4.98 -37.72
CA ILE A 99 -8.23 -6.35 -38.18
C ILE A 99 -7.43 -7.13 -37.13
N MET A 100 -6.38 -6.51 -36.59
CA MET A 100 -5.53 -7.10 -35.54
C MET A 100 -6.31 -7.39 -34.26
N TYR A 101 -7.24 -6.53 -33.88
CA TYR A 101 -8.13 -6.75 -32.74
C TYR A 101 -8.85 -8.09 -32.86
N TYR A 102 -9.50 -8.36 -34.00
CA TYR A 102 -10.21 -9.62 -34.21
C TYR A 102 -9.29 -10.85 -34.17
N ILE A 103 -8.08 -10.74 -34.72
CA ILE A 103 -7.08 -11.82 -34.66
C ILE A 103 -6.66 -12.09 -33.21
N PHE A 104 -6.41 -11.04 -32.42
CA PHE A 104 -6.04 -11.16 -31.01
C PHE A 104 -7.16 -11.75 -30.15
N VAL A 105 -8.41 -11.41 -30.44
CA VAL A 105 -9.59 -11.92 -29.73
C VAL A 105 -9.83 -13.40 -30.04
N TYR A 106 -9.90 -13.76 -31.32
CA TYR A 106 -10.36 -15.10 -31.72
C TYR A 106 -9.21 -16.10 -31.89
N PHE A 107 -8.04 -15.67 -32.38
CA PHE A 107 -6.93 -16.56 -32.73
C PHE A 107 -5.59 -16.07 -32.15
N PRO A 108 -5.47 -15.85 -30.82
CA PRO A 108 -4.23 -15.35 -30.20
C PRO A 108 -3.03 -16.28 -30.40
N GLN A 109 -3.25 -17.58 -30.63
CA GLN A 109 -2.22 -18.58 -30.96
C GLN A 109 -1.51 -18.31 -32.30
N SER A 110 -2.15 -17.55 -33.20
CA SER A 110 -1.57 -17.21 -34.52
C SER A 110 -0.45 -16.17 -34.47
N ILE A 111 -0.25 -15.52 -33.31
CA ILE A 111 0.76 -14.48 -33.14
C ILE A 111 2.14 -15.11 -32.94
N ASN A 112 2.76 -15.48 -34.06
CA ASN A 112 4.09 -16.06 -34.14
C ASN A 112 5.21 -15.00 -34.20
N ASN A 113 6.47 -15.44 -34.29
CA ASN A 113 7.64 -14.54 -34.33
C ASN A 113 7.67 -13.55 -35.51
N LYS A 114 7.09 -13.92 -36.67
CA LYS A 114 6.95 -12.99 -37.79
C LYS A 114 6.00 -11.86 -37.41
N MET A 115 4.91 -12.21 -36.74
CA MET A 115 3.93 -11.24 -36.29
C MET A 115 4.45 -10.32 -35.18
N VAL A 116 5.27 -10.84 -34.27
CA VAL A 116 5.96 -10.04 -33.24
C VAL A 116 6.81 -8.94 -33.87
N SER A 117 7.49 -9.24 -34.98
CA SER A 117 8.30 -8.24 -35.72
C SER A 117 7.44 -7.13 -36.31
N ILE A 118 6.25 -7.47 -36.79
CA ILE A 118 5.25 -6.52 -37.31
C ILE A 118 4.66 -5.69 -36.16
N ILE A 119 4.27 -6.32 -35.05
CA ILE A 119 3.77 -5.61 -33.87
C ILE A 119 4.81 -4.60 -33.38
N LYS A 120 6.09 -4.97 -33.38
CA LYS A 120 7.18 -4.06 -33.05
C LYS A 120 7.19 -2.80 -33.92
N SER A 121 6.92 -2.90 -35.23
CA SER A 121 6.80 -1.70 -36.08
C SER A 121 5.52 -0.93 -35.80
N LEU A 122 4.41 -1.62 -35.50
CA LEU A 122 3.14 -0.98 -35.16
C LEU A 122 3.20 -0.20 -33.84
N ILE A 123 3.96 -0.65 -32.85
CA ILE A 123 4.17 0.08 -31.59
C ILE A 123 4.76 1.47 -31.87
N LYS A 124 5.69 1.58 -32.82
CA LYS A 124 6.29 2.85 -33.22
C LYS A 124 5.30 3.79 -33.92
N GLN A 125 4.29 3.24 -34.58
CA GLN A 125 3.25 4.03 -35.24
C GLN A 125 2.18 4.48 -34.26
N ASN A 126 1.69 3.58 -33.41
CA ASN A 126 0.66 3.87 -32.43
C ASN A 126 0.75 2.94 -31.21
N ALA A 127 1.53 3.37 -30.21
CA ALA A 127 1.72 2.63 -28.97
C ALA A 127 0.41 2.42 -28.18
N GLU A 128 -0.53 3.38 -28.25
CA GLU A 128 -1.80 3.32 -27.51
C GLU A 128 -2.67 2.16 -27.97
N LYS A 129 -2.89 2.04 -29.29
CA LYS A 129 -3.66 0.92 -29.85
C LYS A 129 -2.95 -0.41 -29.62
N CYS A 130 -1.61 -0.43 -29.65
CA CYS A 130 -0.85 -1.62 -29.25
C CYS A 130 -1.07 -2.02 -27.78
N LEU A 131 -1.17 -1.07 -26.85
CA LEU A 131 -1.50 -1.38 -25.45
C LEU A 131 -2.90 -2.01 -25.34
N VAL A 132 -3.88 -1.54 -26.11
CA VAL A 132 -5.21 -2.18 -26.18
C VAL A 132 -5.10 -3.63 -26.66
N LEU A 133 -4.33 -3.88 -27.72
CA LEU A 133 -4.07 -5.24 -28.20
C LEU A 133 -3.38 -6.10 -27.14
N PHE A 134 -2.37 -5.57 -26.42
CA PHE A 134 -1.72 -6.30 -25.34
C PHE A 134 -2.66 -6.61 -24.17
N CYS A 135 -3.58 -5.70 -23.85
CA CYS A 135 -4.60 -5.95 -22.85
C CYS A 135 -5.46 -7.15 -23.25
N ILE A 136 -5.94 -7.20 -24.49
CA ILE A 136 -6.72 -8.33 -25.04
C ILE A 136 -5.91 -9.61 -25.02
N TYR A 137 -4.67 -9.56 -25.51
CA TYR A 137 -3.76 -10.72 -25.52
C TYR A 137 -3.50 -11.25 -24.10
N GLY A 138 -3.40 -10.35 -23.12
CA GLY A 138 -3.19 -10.70 -21.72
C GLY A 138 -4.30 -11.58 -21.14
N HIS A 139 -5.55 -11.44 -21.62
CA HIS A 139 -6.66 -12.30 -21.21
C HIS A 139 -6.48 -13.74 -21.71
N SER A 140 -5.80 -13.92 -22.84
CA SER A 140 -5.52 -15.20 -23.47
C SER A 140 -4.15 -15.78 -23.08
N PHE A 141 -3.41 -15.12 -22.19
CA PHE A 141 -2.01 -15.47 -21.87
C PHE A 141 -1.83 -16.93 -21.46
N ASN A 142 -2.74 -17.48 -20.65
CA ASN A 142 -2.63 -18.84 -20.13
C ASN A 142 -3.07 -19.92 -21.14
N ILE A 143 -3.66 -19.52 -22.27
CA ILE A 143 -4.18 -20.42 -23.32
C ILE A 143 -3.20 -20.51 -24.49
N VAL A 144 -2.38 -19.48 -24.70
CA VAL A 144 -1.38 -19.45 -25.79
C VAL A 144 -0.16 -20.30 -25.43
N ASP A 145 0.34 -21.09 -26.39
CA ASP A 145 1.44 -22.03 -26.18
C ASP A 145 2.75 -21.32 -25.82
N ASN A 146 3.00 -20.19 -26.48
CA ASN A 146 4.19 -19.35 -26.25
C ASN A 146 3.83 -17.86 -26.21
N PRO A 147 3.37 -17.32 -25.08
CA PRO A 147 2.94 -15.93 -24.95
C PRO A 147 4.09 -14.91 -24.78
N TRP A 148 5.32 -15.41 -24.57
CA TRP A 148 6.48 -14.59 -24.21
C TRP A 148 6.90 -13.60 -25.29
N PRO A 149 6.99 -13.95 -26.59
CA PRO A 149 7.47 -13.03 -27.60
C PRO A 149 6.65 -11.75 -27.71
N VAL A 150 5.34 -11.84 -27.48
CA VAL A 150 4.42 -10.69 -27.50
C VAL A 150 4.51 -9.90 -26.20
N THR A 151 4.47 -10.58 -25.06
CA THR A 151 4.50 -9.91 -23.76
C THR A 151 5.85 -9.31 -23.41
N ASP A 152 6.96 -9.87 -23.92
CA ASP A 152 8.30 -9.32 -23.72
C ASP A 152 8.50 -7.99 -24.48
N LEU A 153 7.66 -7.69 -25.50
CA LEU A 153 7.64 -6.36 -26.13
C LEU A 153 7.25 -5.26 -25.15
N LEU A 154 6.47 -5.56 -24.11
CA LEU A 154 6.15 -4.62 -23.04
C LEU A 154 7.41 -4.13 -22.33
N PHE A 155 8.48 -4.94 -22.29
CA PHE A 155 9.75 -4.58 -21.65
C PHE A 155 10.80 -4.12 -22.67
N SER A 156 10.82 -4.68 -23.88
CA SER A 156 11.82 -4.28 -24.89
C SER A 156 11.53 -2.89 -25.49
N GLU A 157 10.25 -2.52 -25.59
CA GLU A 157 9.81 -1.22 -26.14
C GLU A 157 9.30 -0.27 -25.06
N THR A 158 9.77 -0.44 -23.82
CA THR A 158 9.39 0.39 -22.66
C THR A 158 9.41 1.88 -22.95
N SER A 159 10.41 2.40 -23.68
CA SER A 159 10.57 3.84 -23.92
C SER A 159 9.38 4.47 -24.64
N LEU A 160 8.62 3.68 -25.41
CA LEU A 160 7.42 4.12 -26.11
C LEU A 160 6.19 4.07 -25.18
N PHE A 161 6.13 3.10 -24.27
CA PHE A 161 5.03 2.95 -23.32
C PHE A 161 5.17 3.79 -22.04
N SER A 162 6.39 4.22 -21.71
CA SER A 162 6.68 5.10 -20.57
C SER A 162 6.39 6.57 -20.84
N GLN A 163 5.81 6.92 -22.00
CA GLN A 163 5.30 8.26 -22.25
C GLN A 163 4.12 8.54 -21.31
N GLU A 164 4.05 9.76 -20.79
CA GLU A 164 3.17 10.11 -19.68
C GLU A 164 1.69 9.75 -19.89
N ARG A 165 1.16 10.02 -21.09
CA ARG A 165 -0.21 9.68 -21.49
C ARG A 165 -0.54 8.17 -21.49
N PHE A 166 0.47 7.29 -21.53
CA PHE A 166 0.30 5.85 -21.65
C PHE A 166 0.58 5.08 -20.36
N ILE A 167 1.22 5.72 -19.38
CA ILE A 167 1.61 5.09 -18.12
C ILE A 167 0.43 4.39 -17.43
N PRO A 168 -0.77 4.99 -17.27
CA PRO A 168 -1.87 4.32 -16.57
C PRO A 168 -2.27 2.99 -17.22
N ASN A 169 -2.44 2.97 -18.54
CA ASN A 169 -2.80 1.77 -19.29
C ASN A 169 -1.68 0.73 -19.28
N TYR A 170 -0.43 1.18 -19.45
CA TYR A 170 0.73 0.30 -19.45
C TYR A 170 0.93 -0.39 -18.09
N VAL A 171 0.88 0.38 -16.99
CA VAL A 171 0.98 -0.16 -15.63
C VAL A 171 -0.21 -1.09 -15.32
N SER A 172 -1.41 -0.77 -15.78
CA SER A 172 -2.60 -1.61 -15.63
C SER A 172 -2.40 -2.99 -16.27
N ILE A 173 -1.82 -3.06 -17.48
CA ILE A 173 -1.53 -4.33 -18.16
C ILE A 173 -0.50 -5.15 -17.38
N LEU A 174 0.60 -4.53 -16.95
CA LEU A 174 1.62 -5.23 -16.14
C LEU A 174 1.01 -5.76 -14.82
N SER A 175 0.15 -4.98 -14.19
CA SER A 175 -0.53 -5.35 -12.95
C SER A 175 -1.51 -6.50 -13.18
N TYR A 176 -2.28 -6.44 -14.27
CA TYR A 176 -3.22 -7.49 -14.67
C TYR A 176 -2.51 -8.82 -14.91
N LEU A 177 -1.43 -8.82 -15.70
CA LEU A 177 -0.67 -10.04 -16.01
C LEU A 177 -0.07 -10.68 -14.75
N ASN A 178 0.46 -9.86 -13.83
CA ASN A 178 0.97 -10.36 -12.54
C ASN A 178 -0.12 -10.90 -11.62
N ARG A 179 -1.33 -10.34 -11.67
CA ARG A 179 -2.45 -10.76 -10.83
C ARG A 179 -3.12 -12.04 -11.32
N PHE A 180 -3.33 -12.17 -12.63
CA PHE A 180 -4.16 -13.23 -13.21
C PHE A 180 -3.38 -14.35 -13.92
N SER A 181 -2.09 -14.17 -14.21
CA SER A 181 -1.25 -15.25 -14.75
C SER A 181 -0.15 -15.65 -13.76
N ARG A 182 -0.26 -16.87 -13.22
CA ARG A 182 0.75 -17.45 -12.32
C ARG A 182 2.12 -17.60 -13.00
N THR A 183 2.11 -17.99 -14.28
CA THR A 183 3.34 -18.18 -15.05
C THR A 183 4.02 -16.84 -15.32
N PHE A 184 3.26 -15.80 -15.71
CA PHE A 184 3.82 -14.45 -15.87
C PHE A 184 4.37 -13.92 -14.55
N LYS A 185 3.58 -13.99 -13.46
CA LYS A 185 3.98 -13.60 -12.10
C LYS A 185 5.32 -14.22 -11.69
N THR A 186 5.51 -15.51 -11.94
CA THR A 186 6.74 -16.22 -11.54
C THR A 186 7.96 -15.75 -12.33
N ASN A 187 7.80 -15.42 -13.62
CA ASN A 187 8.93 -15.15 -14.54
C ASN A 187 9.20 -13.66 -14.78
N ARG A 188 8.23 -12.77 -14.53
CA ARG A 188 8.26 -11.36 -14.95
C ARG A 188 7.88 -10.35 -13.88
N SER A 189 7.41 -10.75 -12.70
CA SER A 189 7.07 -9.83 -11.60
C SER A 189 8.20 -8.87 -11.24
N LYS A 190 9.44 -9.36 -11.13
CA LYS A 190 10.62 -8.53 -10.86
C LYS A 190 10.90 -7.52 -11.98
N HIS A 191 10.70 -7.92 -13.24
CA HIS A 191 10.85 -7.01 -14.38
C HIS A 191 9.76 -5.93 -14.35
N SER A 192 8.49 -6.31 -14.11
CA SER A 192 7.38 -5.37 -13.95
C SER A 192 7.61 -4.39 -12.79
N TRP A 193 8.06 -4.89 -11.64
CA TRP A 193 8.37 -4.07 -10.47
C TRP A 193 9.42 -3.01 -10.80
N ASN A 194 10.59 -3.45 -11.27
CA ASN A 194 11.69 -2.55 -11.62
C ASN A 194 11.27 -1.53 -12.65
N GLN A 195 10.50 -1.95 -13.65
CA GLN A 195 10.02 -1.07 -14.72
C GLN A 195 9.08 0.02 -14.18
N ILE A 196 8.15 -0.34 -13.29
CA ILE A 196 7.25 0.62 -12.66
C ILE A 196 8.03 1.57 -11.73
N CYS A 197 9.02 1.08 -10.98
CA CYS A 197 9.90 1.92 -10.17
C CYS A 197 10.69 2.93 -11.02
N THR A 198 11.22 2.52 -12.17
CA THR A 198 11.90 3.43 -13.10
C THR A 198 10.95 4.51 -13.63
N ILE A 199 9.73 4.14 -13.99
CA ILE A 199 8.71 5.09 -14.47
C ILE A 199 8.32 6.06 -13.35
N LEU A 200 8.09 5.55 -12.14
CA LEU A 200 7.73 6.33 -10.96
C LEU A 200 8.81 7.38 -10.60
N ALA A 201 10.08 7.10 -10.89
CA ALA A 201 11.18 8.03 -10.67
C ALA A 201 11.21 9.20 -11.68
N SER A 202 10.52 9.06 -12.83
CA SER A 202 10.54 10.05 -13.93
C SER A 202 9.20 10.69 -14.26
N CYS A 203 8.08 10.14 -13.79
CA CYS A 203 6.74 10.65 -14.08
C CYS A 203 6.39 11.88 -13.23
N ASN A 204 5.60 12.80 -13.77
CA ASN A 204 5.29 14.08 -13.11
C ASN A 204 3.79 14.33 -12.88
N THR A 205 2.93 13.64 -13.61
CA THR A 205 1.47 13.74 -13.47
C THR A 205 0.94 12.89 -12.32
N ASP A 206 0.00 13.46 -11.57
CA ASP A 206 -0.67 12.81 -10.44
C ASP A 206 -1.30 11.45 -10.83
N GLU A 207 -1.92 11.36 -12.01
CA GLU A 207 -2.53 10.13 -12.51
C GLU A 207 -1.49 9.03 -12.74
N SER A 208 -0.34 9.37 -13.32
CA SER A 208 0.75 8.43 -13.58
C SER A 208 1.38 7.94 -12.29
N ILE A 209 1.64 8.86 -11.35
CA ILE A 209 2.20 8.54 -10.02
C ILE A 209 1.26 7.59 -9.27
N LEU A 210 -0.05 7.91 -9.22
CA LEU A 210 -1.05 7.06 -8.59
C LEU A 210 -1.13 5.69 -9.24
N SER A 211 -1.11 5.63 -10.57
CA SER A 211 -1.15 4.37 -11.32
C SER A 211 0.05 3.50 -11.01
N CYS A 212 1.25 4.09 -10.94
CA CYS A 212 2.47 3.39 -10.56
C CYS A 212 2.38 2.80 -9.15
N TYR A 213 1.98 3.58 -8.14
CA TYR A 213 1.85 3.06 -6.77
C TYR A 213 0.78 1.96 -6.67
N LYS A 214 -0.38 2.10 -7.33
CA LYS A 214 -1.40 1.05 -7.40
C LYS A 214 -0.89 -0.23 -8.07
N GLY A 215 -0.07 -0.07 -9.12
CA GLY A 215 0.59 -1.20 -9.78
C GLY A 215 1.59 -1.90 -8.87
N LEU A 216 2.44 -1.15 -8.16
CA LEU A 216 3.36 -1.71 -7.17
C LEU A 216 2.62 -2.47 -6.07
N ILE A 217 1.50 -1.94 -5.56
CA ILE A 217 0.67 -2.64 -4.58
C ILE A 217 0.13 -3.97 -5.12
N THR A 218 -0.31 -3.98 -6.38
CA THR A 218 -0.85 -5.19 -7.01
C THR A 218 0.25 -6.26 -7.17
N ILE A 219 1.49 -5.83 -7.38
CA ILE A 219 2.63 -6.73 -7.59
C ILE A 219 3.30 -7.12 -6.26
N SER A 220 3.26 -6.30 -5.21
CA SER A 220 3.97 -6.58 -3.95
C SER A 220 3.53 -7.87 -3.27
N ASP A 221 2.24 -8.23 -3.35
CA ASP A 221 1.69 -9.48 -2.80
C ASP A 221 2.31 -10.74 -3.42
N THR A 222 3.10 -10.57 -4.48
CA THR A 222 3.52 -11.67 -5.36
C THR A 222 4.98 -12.05 -5.21
N THR A 223 5.76 -11.25 -4.49
CA THR A 223 7.22 -11.31 -4.55
C THR A 223 7.86 -10.86 -3.25
N THR A 224 8.58 -11.78 -2.62
CA THR A 224 9.45 -11.47 -1.49
C THR A 224 10.73 -10.77 -2.01
N ASN A 225 11.17 -9.70 -1.34
CA ASN A 225 12.47 -9.02 -1.55
C ASN A 225 12.58 -8.02 -2.71
N HIS A 226 11.51 -7.31 -3.07
CA HIS A 226 11.68 -6.14 -3.93
C HIS A 226 12.14 -4.92 -3.14
N GLN A 227 13.11 -4.19 -3.69
CA GLN A 227 13.52 -2.89 -3.15
C GLN A 227 12.42 -1.86 -3.44
N ILE A 228 12.02 -1.16 -2.38
CA ILE A 228 10.97 -0.15 -2.45
C ILE A 228 11.60 1.15 -2.97
N PRO A 229 10.91 1.92 -3.84
CA PRO A 229 11.44 3.17 -4.37
C PRO A 229 11.39 4.30 -3.32
N ILE A 230 12.24 4.22 -2.29
CA ILE A 230 12.20 5.11 -1.13
C ILE A 230 12.45 6.58 -1.48
N ASP A 231 13.27 6.87 -2.49
CA ASP A 231 13.49 8.25 -2.93
C ASP A 231 12.21 8.86 -3.53
N SER A 232 11.50 8.12 -4.38
CA SER A 232 10.19 8.54 -4.90
C SER A 232 9.16 8.69 -3.78
N ILE A 233 9.13 7.76 -2.82
CA ILE A 233 8.25 7.84 -1.66
C ILE A 233 8.54 9.11 -0.85
N ASN A 234 9.81 9.40 -0.57
CA ASN A 234 10.20 10.60 0.17
C ASN A 234 9.78 11.90 -0.50
N ASN A 235 9.74 11.92 -1.83
CA ASN A 235 9.31 13.10 -2.58
C ASN A 235 7.78 13.20 -2.67
N HIS A 236 7.06 12.08 -2.68
CA HIS A 236 5.62 12.05 -2.95
C HIS A 236 4.75 11.96 -1.67
N ILE A 237 5.26 11.41 -0.56
CA ILE A 237 4.46 11.10 0.64
C ILE A 237 3.91 12.34 1.36
N THR A 238 4.52 13.50 1.18
CA THR A 238 4.00 14.76 1.75
C THR A 238 2.78 15.28 1.01
N ASN A 239 2.54 14.83 -0.23
CA ASN A 239 1.37 15.18 -1.01
C ASN A 239 0.16 14.32 -0.59
N LYS A 240 -0.89 14.98 -0.08
CA LYS A 240 -2.13 14.34 0.39
C LYS A 240 -2.80 13.44 -0.65
N THR A 241 -2.69 13.76 -1.94
CA THR A 241 -3.27 12.95 -3.03
C THR A 241 -2.72 11.52 -3.06
N PHE A 242 -1.43 11.35 -2.73
CA PHE A 242 -0.74 10.06 -2.86
C PHE A 242 -0.62 9.31 -1.54
N GLN A 243 -0.75 10.01 -0.40
CA GLN A 243 -0.50 9.49 0.94
C GLN A 243 -1.12 8.12 1.19
N ASP A 244 -2.43 7.98 1.01
CA ASP A 244 -3.11 6.71 1.32
C ASP A 244 -2.61 5.54 0.47
N THR A 245 -2.30 5.80 -0.80
CA THR A 245 -1.76 4.78 -1.70
C THR A 245 -0.34 4.40 -1.29
N ILE A 246 0.51 5.38 -0.99
CA ILE A 246 1.89 5.15 -0.52
C ILE A 246 1.90 4.39 0.81
N LEU A 247 1.06 4.79 1.77
CA LEU A 247 0.95 4.13 3.07
C LEU A 247 0.46 2.69 2.91
N SER A 248 -0.47 2.43 1.98
CA SER A 248 -0.92 1.06 1.66
C SER A 248 0.23 0.20 1.14
N LEU A 249 1.09 0.74 0.26
CA LEU A 249 2.29 0.05 -0.21
C LEU A 249 3.27 -0.26 0.94
N LEU A 250 3.49 0.69 1.86
CA LEU A 250 4.39 0.49 3.00
C LEU A 250 3.85 -0.54 4.02
N LEU A 251 2.53 -0.67 4.15
CA LEU A 251 1.91 -1.68 5.02
C LEU A 251 2.11 -3.11 4.51
N ILE A 252 2.15 -3.31 3.19
CA ILE A 252 2.29 -4.65 2.58
C ILE A 252 3.74 -4.99 2.21
N SER A 253 4.60 -4.00 2.03
CA SER A 253 5.98 -4.22 1.59
C SER A 253 6.95 -4.30 2.77
N ASP A 254 8.03 -5.07 2.61
CA ASP A 254 9.12 -5.15 3.58
C ASP A 254 10.24 -4.20 3.19
N LEU A 255 10.70 -3.41 4.16
CA LEU A 255 11.80 -2.47 3.98
C LEU A 255 13.11 -3.11 4.44
N THR A 256 14.18 -2.86 3.69
CA THR A 256 15.52 -3.16 4.19
C THR A 256 15.87 -2.26 5.38
N GLU A 257 16.80 -2.70 6.20
CA GLU A 257 17.24 -1.95 7.38
C GLU A 257 17.74 -0.53 7.02
N LYS A 258 18.48 -0.40 5.92
CA LYS A 258 18.97 0.89 5.44
C LYS A 258 17.83 1.84 5.07
N GLU A 259 16.79 1.31 4.44
CA GLU A 259 15.63 2.09 4.03
C GLU A 259 14.78 2.52 5.23
N SER A 260 14.50 1.59 6.16
CA SER A 260 13.64 1.84 7.32
C SER A 260 14.27 2.77 8.35
N THR A 261 15.60 2.83 8.43
CA THR A 261 16.35 3.70 9.35
C THR A 261 16.64 5.09 8.79
N SER A 262 16.27 5.37 7.52
CA SER A 262 16.52 6.65 6.87
C SER A 262 15.85 7.80 7.62
N ILE A 263 16.66 8.73 8.14
CA ILE A 263 16.19 9.86 8.95
C ILE A 263 15.20 10.74 8.17
N ARG A 264 15.48 10.98 6.87
CA ARG A 264 14.58 11.76 5.99
C ARG A 264 13.22 11.08 5.85
N PHE A 265 13.21 9.76 5.68
CA PHE A 265 11.99 8.98 5.54
C PHE A 265 11.16 8.98 6.83
N LEU A 266 11.79 8.71 7.97
CA LEU A 266 11.11 8.72 9.27
C LEU A 266 10.54 10.10 9.60
N ARG A 267 11.26 11.19 9.34
CA ARG A 267 10.74 12.56 9.54
C ARG A 267 9.54 12.88 8.65
N ASN A 268 9.58 12.46 7.39
CA ASN A 268 8.45 12.62 6.48
C ASN A 268 7.22 11.84 6.96
N LEU A 269 7.41 10.60 7.42
CA LEU A 269 6.32 9.80 8.00
C LEU A 269 5.74 10.44 9.26
N VAL A 270 6.58 10.91 10.18
CA VAL A 270 6.14 11.62 11.39
C VAL A 270 5.31 12.86 11.03
N CYS A 271 5.77 13.65 10.05
CA CYS A 271 5.02 14.80 9.55
C CYS A 271 3.65 14.40 8.98
N VAL A 272 3.59 13.34 8.18
CA VAL A 272 2.31 12.83 7.62
C VAL A 272 1.41 12.27 8.71
N CYS A 273 1.99 11.65 9.73
CA CYS A 273 1.26 11.08 10.87
C CYS A 273 0.47 12.12 11.68
N LYS A 274 0.82 13.41 11.59
CA LYS A 274 0.03 14.51 12.20
C LYS A 274 -1.39 14.59 11.67
N THR A 275 -1.58 14.22 10.41
CA THR A 275 -2.86 14.42 9.70
C THR A 275 -3.47 13.13 9.20
N ASN A 276 -2.71 12.04 9.12
CA ASN A 276 -3.18 10.75 8.63
C ASN A 276 -2.91 9.64 9.65
N SER A 277 -3.98 9.10 10.24
CA SER A 277 -3.91 8.03 11.24
C SER A 277 -3.42 6.69 10.69
N ARG A 278 -3.50 6.42 9.38
CA ARG A 278 -2.88 5.21 8.81
C ARG A 278 -1.36 5.24 8.90
N CYS A 279 -0.77 6.43 8.91
CA CYS A 279 0.68 6.57 9.05
C CYS A 279 1.17 6.07 10.41
N SER A 280 0.36 6.20 11.47
CA SER A 280 0.74 5.66 12.79
C SER A 280 0.86 4.13 12.74
N ILE A 281 0.01 3.45 11.96
CA ILE A 281 0.08 2.01 11.72
C ILE A 281 1.37 1.63 10.99
N VAL A 282 1.76 2.40 9.98
CA VAL A 282 3.05 2.20 9.28
C VAL A 282 4.21 2.38 10.24
N LEU A 283 4.22 3.44 11.06
CA LEU A 283 5.26 3.66 12.07
C LEU A 283 5.33 2.54 13.11
N MET A 284 4.18 2.02 13.56
CA MET A 284 4.13 0.87 14.47
C MET A 284 4.76 -0.38 13.84
N LYS A 285 4.37 -0.71 12.59
CA LYS A 285 4.96 -1.84 11.83
C LYS A 285 6.49 -1.68 11.71
N LEU A 286 6.94 -0.46 11.39
CA LEU A 286 8.35 -0.14 11.28
C LEU A 286 9.11 -0.29 12.60
N CYS A 287 8.48 0.03 13.73
CA CYS A 287 9.05 -0.11 15.06
C CYS A 287 9.22 -1.55 15.53
N ASP A 288 8.68 -2.55 14.82
CA ASP A 288 9.00 -3.95 15.12
C ASP A 288 10.49 -4.25 14.86
N ASN A 289 11.17 -3.47 14.02
CA ASN A 289 12.63 -3.48 13.89
C ASN A 289 13.29 -2.57 14.93
N PHE A 290 14.26 -3.11 15.68
CA PHE A 290 15.00 -2.40 16.73
C PHE A 290 15.70 -1.13 16.23
N ASN A 291 16.44 -1.20 15.13
CA ASN A 291 17.23 -0.07 14.63
C ASN A 291 16.32 1.05 14.11
N THR A 292 15.19 0.70 13.50
CA THR A 292 14.17 1.68 13.12
C THR A 292 13.55 2.34 14.35
N ALA A 293 13.15 1.56 15.36
CA ALA A 293 12.59 2.09 16.61
C ALA A 293 13.58 3.02 17.33
N LYS A 294 14.86 2.63 17.38
CA LYS A 294 15.95 3.45 17.92
C LYS A 294 16.12 4.76 17.14
N SER A 295 16.17 4.68 15.81
CA SER A 295 16.32 5.85 14.95
C SER A 295 15.14 6.80 15.08
N LEU A 296 13.91 6.27 15.18
CA LEU A 296 12.70 7.05 15.39
C LEU A 296 12.76 7.80 16.73
N LEU A 297 13.11 7.11 17.83
CA LEU A 297 13.20 7.72 19.15
C LEU A 297 14.28 8.82 19.24
N GLN A 298 15.40 8.66 18.54
CA GLN A 298 16.55 9.56 18.62
C GLN A 298 16.47 10.76 17.67
N ASN A 299 15.83 10.61 16.51
CA ASN A 299 15.95 11.58 15.40
C ASN A 299 14.65 12.30 15.04
N THR A 300 13.56 12.04 15.78
CA THR A 300 12.24 12.62 15.53
C THR A 300 11.56 13.11 16.81
N ASP A 301 10.69 14.10 16.67
CA ASP A 301 9.97 14.74 17.78
C ASP A 301 8.65 14.03 18.11
N ILE A 302 8.66 12.69 18.06
CA ILE A 302 7.44 11.88 18.16
C ILE A 302 6.65 12.08 19.47
N LEU A 303 7.33 12.49 20.54
CA LEU A 303 6.73 12.73 21.86
C LEU A 303 6.20 14.17 22.04
N ILE A 304 6.60 15.11 21.18
CA ILE A 304 6.12 16.50 21.24
C ILE A 304 4.74 16.60 20.59
N GLU A 305 4.50 15.77 19.58
CA GLU A 305 3.37 15.93 18.69
C GLU A 305 2.33 14.84 19.00
N ASN A 306 1.08 15.26 19.22
CA ASN A 306 -0.05 14.34 19.30
C ASN A 306 -0.29 13.78 17.89
N LEU A 307 0.28 12.61 17.55
CA LEU A 307 0.41 12.12 16.18
C LEU A 307 -0.50 10.93 15.88
N PRO A 308 -1.58 11.12 15.09
CA PRO A 308 -2.39 12.34 15.00
C PRO A 308 -3.22 12.59 16.28
N THR A 309 -3.28 11.59 17.15
CA THR A 309 -3.93 11.65 18.46
C THR A 309 -2.94 11.17 19.52
N PRO A 310 -3.11 11.58 20.79
CA PRO A 310 -2.27 11.10 21.88
C PRO A 310 -2.28 9.57 22.01
N GLU A 311 -3.42 8.93 21.72
CA GLU A 311 -3.55 7.46 21.67
C GLU A 311 -2.64 6.83 20.61
N CYS A 312 -2.53 7.43 19.43
CA CYS A 312 -1.65 6.93 18.37
C CYS A 312 -0.18 7.08 18.75
N THR A 313 0.22 8.24 19.30
CA THR A 313 1.57 8.41 19.85
C THR A 313 1.88 7.36 20.91
N LEU A 314 0.94 7.11 21.84
CA LEU A 314 1.08 6.07 22.87
C LEU A 314 1.30 4.69 22.25
N LYS A 315 0.53 4.30 21.22
CA LYS A 315 0.73 3.01 20.54
C LYS A 315 2.11 2.87 19.88
N ILE A 316 2.64 3.95 19.30
CA ILE A 316 4.00 3.93 18.75
C ILE A 316 5.04 3.82 19.86
N VAL A 317 4.91 4.58 20.95
CA VAL A 317 5.80 4.49 22.12
C VAL A 317 5.78 3.09 22.72
N LEU A 318 4.60 2.47 22.85
CA LEU A 318 4.48 1.09 23.30
C LEU A 318 5.17 0.09 22.35
N SER A 319 5.13 0.35 21.04
CA SER A 319 5.83 -0.46 20.04
C SER A 319 7.35 -0.34 20.21
N ILE A 320 7.87 0.86 20.47
CA ILE A 320 9.29 1.09 20.81
C ILE A 320 9.65 0.35 22.11
N CYS A 321 8.80 0.42 23.14
CA CYS A 321 9.00 -0.24 24.44
C CYS A 321 9.01 -1.78 24.40
N LYS A 322 8.60 -2.41 23.29
CA LYS A 322 8.77 -3.86 23.09
C LYS A 322 10.25 -4.24 23.18
N HIS A 323 11.14 -3.36 22.69
CA HIS A 323 12.59 -3.50 22.78
C HIS A 323 13.07 -3.07 24.16
N LYS A 324 13.63 -4.01 24.95
CA LYS A 324 14.02 -3.75 26.34
C LYS A 324 15.13 -2.72 26.44
N GLU A 325 16.05 -2.73 25.48
CA GLU A 325 17.24 -1.90 25.39
C GLU A 325 16.92 -0.42 25.13
N LEU A 326 15.73 -0.11 24.59
CA LEU A 326 15.29 1.27 24.35
C LEU A 326 14.57 1.89 25.55
N ARG A 327 14.19 1.09 26.56
CA ARG A 327 13.46 1.57 27.74
C ARG A 327 14.27 2.57 28.55
N ASP A 328 15.59 2.41 28.56
CA ASP A 328 16.51 3.32 29.26
C ASP A 328 16.68 4.67 28.56
N SER A 329 16.28 4.77 27.28
CA SER A 329 16.38 5.99 26.50
C SER A 329 15.15 6.89 26.65
N LEU A 330 13.99 6.33 26.99
CA LEU A 330 12.73 7.07 27.11
C LEU A 330 12.73 8.08 28.27
N PRO A 331 13.06 7.69 29.52
CA PRO A 331 13.14 8.63 30.64
C PRO A 331 14.09 9.81 30.41
N LYS A 332 15.10 9.63 29.55
CA LYS A 332 16.11 10.65 29.21
C LYS A 332 15.61 11.66 28.17
N ASN A 333 14.49 11.40 27.51
CA ASN A 333 13.91 12.32 26.55
C ASN A 333 13.12 13.41 27.31
N ALA A 334 13.51 14.68 27.13
CA ALA A 334 12.89 15.82 27.82
C ALA A 334 11.37 15.92 27.60
N ASN A 335 10.86 15.39 26.49
CA ASN A 335 9.44 15.45 26.14
C ASN A 335 8.63 14.26 26.67
N PHE A 336 9.28 13.26 27.28
CA PHE A 336 8.59 12.07 27.76
C PHE A 336 7.63 12.36 28.91
N VAL A 337 8.05 13.16 29.91
CA VAL A 337 7.18 13.53 31.03
C VAL A 337 6.01 14.42 30.58
N PRO A 338 6.23 15.50 29.79
CA PRO A 338 5.14 16.26 29.19
C PRO A 338 4.12 15.40 28.42
N PHE A 339 4.61 14.42 27.65
CA PHE A 339 3.76 13.46 26.94
C PHE A 339 2.92 12.60 27.89
N LEU A 340 3.49 12.08 28.98
CA LEU A 340 2.72 11.31 29.96
C LEU A 340 1.63 12.16 30.64
N ILE A 341 1.94 13.43 30.93
CA ILE A 341 0.96 14.37 31.50
C ILE A 341 -0.17 14.64 30.49
N SER A 342 0.15 14.84 29.20
CA SER A 342 -0.87 15.05 28.18
C SER A 342 -1.82 13.85 28.09
N LEU A 343 -1.31 12.62 28.18
CA LEU A 343 -2.15 11.41 28.20
C LEU A 343 -3.11 11.33 29.39
N ILE A 344 -2.72 11.82 30.58
CA ILE A 344 -3.60 11.81 31.76
C ILE A 344 -4.79 12.77 31.57
N ASN A 345 -4.55 13.90 30.91
CA ASN A 345 -5.56 14.92 30.66
C ASN A 345 -6.56 14.51 29.57
N GLU A 346 -6.23 13.48 28.80
CA GLU A 346 -7.05 12.97 27.71
C GLU A 346 -7.99 11.85 28.20
N ASN A 347 -9.22 11.83 27.69
CA ASN A 347 -10.21 10.80 28.04
C ASN A 347 -10.02 9.51 27.21
N ILE A 348 -8.80 8.96 27.23
CA ILE A 348 -8.46 7.72 26.55
C ILE A 348 -8.78 6.54 27.45
N LYS A 349 -9.53 5.57 26.91
CA LYS A 349 -9.91 4.35 27.65
C LYS A 349 -8.67 3.57 28.11
N ASN A 350 -8.65 3.16 29.38
CA ASN A 350 -7.58 2.38 30.01
C ASN A 350 -6.19 3.08 30.02
N VAL A 351 -6.11 4.38 29.73
CA VAL A 351 -4.82 5.09 29.62
C VAL A 351 -4.02 5.04 30.92
N ILE A 352 -4.70 5.15 32.06
CA ILE A 352 -4.12 5.11 33.40
C ILE A 352 -3.43 3.77 33.68
N SER A 353 -4.08 2.66 33.34
CA SER A 353 -3.52 1.31 33.49
C SER A 353 -2.32 1.08 32.57
N ILE A 354 -2.39 1.62 31.34
CA ILE A 354 -1.28 1.56 30.39
C ILE A 354 -0.08 2.36 30.91
N ILE A 355 -0.30 3.59 31.41
CA ILE A 355 0.76 4.44 32.00
C ILE A 355 1.40 3.74 33.20
N CYS A 356 0.60 3.14 34.10
CA CYS A 356 1.13 2.34 35.21
C CYS A 356 2.04 1.21 34.71
N THR A 357 1.57 0.45 33.73
CA THR A 357 2.32 -0.67 33.15
C THR A 357 3.60 -0.20 32.46
N LEU A 358 3.54 0.94 31.76
CA LEU A 358 4.67 1.55 31.09
C LEU A 358 5.74 1.96 32.11
N LEU A 359 5.38 2.77 33.11
CA LEU A 359 6.32 3.24 34.14
C LEU A 359 6.98 2.08 34.89
N ARG A 360 6.21 1.05 35.25
CA ARG A 360 6.74 -0.14 35.95
C ARG A 360 7.71 -0.98 35.11
N ARG A 361 7.77 -0.76 33.78
CA ARG A 361 8.70 -1.43 32.87
C ARG A 361 9.94 -0.61 32.53
N LEU A 362 9.96 0.67 32.88
CA LEU A 362 11.11 1.55 32.68
C LEU A 362 12.14 1.33 33.80
N PRO A 363 13.43 1.61 33.56
CA PRO A 363 14.42 1.68 34.62
C PRO A 363 14.13 2.92 35.49
N LEU A 364 13.39 2.72 36.58
CA LEU A 364 13.12 3.80 37.52
C LEU A 364 14.38 4.11 38.32
N CYS A 365 14.68 5.39 38.47
CA CYS A 365 15.72 5.92 39.36
C CYS A 365 15.21 7.18 40.06
N ASP A 366 15.85 7.53 41.18
CA ASP A 366 15.42 8.66 42.02
C ASP A 366 15.34 9.97 41.23
N GLU A 367 16.33 10.26 40.37
CA GLU A 367 16.35 11.45 39.51
C GLU A 367 15.12 11.53 38.60
N PHE A 368 14.78 10.43 37.92
CA PHE A 368 13.61 10.40 37.03
C PHE A 368 12.30 10.53 37.80
N LEU A 369 12.18 9.89 38.97
CA LEU A 369 10.99 9.98 39.82
C LEU A 369 10.80 11.38 40.41
N LEU A 370 11.88 12.03 40.82
CA LEU A 370 11.84 13.41 41.30
C LEU A 370 11.43 14.36 40.16
N ASN A 371 11.96 14.19 38.94
CA ASN A 371 11.52 14.97 37.78
C ASN A 371 10.02 14.79 37.47
N LEU A 372 9.49 13.55 37.54
CA LEU A 372 8.04 13.31 37.42
C LEU A 372 7.26 14.06 38.51
N SER A 373 7.73 14.04 39.75
CA SER A 373 7.09 14.73 40.88
C SER A 373 7.13 16.25 40.70
N GLU A 374 8.26 16.81 40.28
CA GLU A 374 8.44 18.26 40.05
C GLU A 374 7.53 18.78 38.95
N GLN A 375 7.23 17.96 37.93
CA GLN A 375 6.28 18.28 36.86
C GLN A 375 4.82 17.97 37.22
N GLU A 376 4.53 17.67 38.49
CA GLU A 376 3.19 17.35 39.01
C GLU A 376 2.55 16.11 38.34
N PHE A 377 3.34 15.23 37.74
CA PHE A 377 2.81 14.04 37.06
C PHE A 377 2.04 13.15 38.05
N PHE A 378 2.66 12.81 39.19
CA PHE A 378 2.07 11.91 40.17
C PHE A 378 0.81 12.48 40.80
N HIS A 379 0.81 13.78 41.12
CA HIS A 379 -0.36 14.49 41.61
C HIS A 379 -1.56 14.33 40.67
N LYS A 380 -1.38 14.69 39.38
CA LYS A 380 -2.42 14.58 38.35
C LYS A 380 -2.87 13.14 38.15
N TYR A 381 -1.91 12.20 38.10
CA TYR A 381 -2.18 10.79 37.93
C TYR A 381 -3.05 10.23 39.07
N PHE A 382 -2.67 10.47 40.33
CA PHE A 382 -3.37 9.90 41.48
C PHE A 382 -4.75 10.54 41.71
N ILE A 383 -4.90 11.84 41.49
CA ILE A 383 -6.22 12.50 41.51
C ILE A 383 -7.14 11.86 40.47
N ARG A 384 -6.66 11.74 39.22
CA ARG A 384 -7.45 11.14 38.13
C ARG A 384 -7.88 9.71 38.46
N CYS A 385 -7.02 8.93 39.11
CA CYS A 385 -7.35 7.57 39.56
C CYS A 385 -8.39 7.57 40.69
N LYS A 386 -8.24 8.45 41.69
CA LYS A 386 -9.14 8.52 42.85
C LYS A 386 -10.56 8.92 42.44
N GLU A 387 -10.66 9.85 41.49
CA GLU A 387 -11.92 10.34 40.94
C GLU A 387 -12.53 9.40 39.89
N SER A 388 -11.80 8.37 39.45
CA SER A 388 -12.30 7.42 38.45
C SER A 388 -13.34 6.48 39.07
N PHE A 389 -14.40 6.20 38.30
CA PHE A 389 -15.37 5.15 38.62
C PHE A 389 -14.86 3.75 38.25
N ASP A 390 -13.75 3.65 37.50
CA ASP A 390 -13.14 2.37 37.14
C ASP A 390 -12.21 1.87 38.25
N GLU A 391 -12.56 0.76 38.89
CA GLU A 391 -11.74 0.12 39.93
C GLU A 391 -10.36 -0.29 39.41
N ASN A 392 -10.19 -0.50 38.09
CA ASN A 392 -8.87 -0.79 37.50
C ASN A 392 -7.93 0.42 37.55
N ASP A 393 -8.46 1.64 37.43
CA ASP A 393 -7.65 2.86 37.53
C ASP A 393 -7.17 3.05 38.97
N LYS A 394 -8.07 2.83 39.95
CA LYS A 394 -7.70 2.82 41.37
C LYS A 394 -6.66 1.76 41.64
N HIS A 395 -6.89 0.51 41.22
CA HIS A 395 -5.91 -0.56 41.38
C HIS A 395 -4.55 -0.22 40.75
N SER A 396 -4.54 0.45 39.59
CA SER A 396 -3.33 0.90 38.91
C SER A 396 -2.54 1.92 39.73
N ALA A 397 -3.21 2.85 40.43
CA ALA A 397 -2.58 3.79 41.35
C ALA A 397 -1.90 3.09 42.54
N PHE A 398 -2.58 2.11 43.13
CA PHE A 398 -2.06 1.32 44.24
C PHE A 398 -0.84 0.51 43.80
N LEU A 399 -0.91 -0.12 42.63
CA LEU A 399 0.17 -0.90 42.05
C LEU A 399 1.40 -0.04 41.69
N LEU A 400 1.18 1.14 41.12
CA LEU A 400 2.25 2.09 40.84
C LEU A 400 2.89 2.55 42.14
N THR A 401 2.10 2.97 43.14
CA THR A 401 2.60 3.38 44.46
C THR A 401 3.44 2.29 45.11
N GLY A 402 2.97 1.05 45.08
CA GLY A 402 3.71 -0.10 45.61
C GLY A 402 5.06 -0.32 44.91
N THR A 403 5.20 0.09 43.65
CA THR A 403 6.47 0.08 42.90
C THR A 403 7.36 1.28 43.29
N LEU A 404 6.79 2.49 43.35
CA LEU A 404 7.50 3.72 43.73
C LEU A 404 8.09 3.65 45.14
N CYS A 405 7.37 2.98 46.05
CA CYS A 405 7.80 2.74 47.43
C CYS A 405 9.14 2.00 47.56
N HIS A 406 9.78 1.54 46.49
CA HIS A 406 11.11 0.93 46.55
C HIS A 406 12.25 1.92 46.35
N PHE A 407 11.99 3.12 45.82
CA PHE A 407 12.99 4.10 45.42
C PHE A 407 13.11 5.26 46.42
N CYS A 408 12.71 6.48 46.05
CA CYS A 408 12.73 7.65 46.91
C CYS A 408 11.34 8.02 47.47
N PHE A 409 11.32 8.94 48.43
CA PHE A 409 10.09 9.61 48.85
C PHE A 409 9.71 10.67 47.81
N ILE A 410 8.42 10.77 47.49
CA ILE A 410 7.83 11.87 46.72
C ILE A 410 6.62 12.40 47.49
N ASN A 411 6.36 13.71 47.42
CA ASN A 411 5.32 14.34 48.23
C ASN A 411 3.92 13.73 48.01
N ASP A 412 3.62 13.29 46.79
CA ASP A 412 2.35 12.63 46.44
C ASP A 412 2.13 11.29 47.15
N MET A 413 3.17 10.70 47.77
CA MET A 413 2.99 9.54 48.64
C MET A 413 2.19 9.86 49.91
N LEU A 414 2.16 11.13 50.35
CA LEU A 414 1.29 11.55 51.46
C LEU A 414 -0.18 11.57 51.04
N PHE A 415 -0.47 11.98 49.80
CA PHE A 415 -1.81 11.87 49.22
C PHE A 415 -2.25 10.40 49.16
N MET A 416 -1.39 9.53 48.63
CA MET A 416 -1.66 8.09 48.59
C MET A 416 -1.80 7.49 49.99
N SER A 417 -1.01 7.96 50.97
CA SER A 417 -1.14 7.56 52.38
C SER A 417 -2.54 7.88 52.91
N SER A 418 -3.02 9.11 52.70
CA SER A 418 -4.38 9.53 53.07
C SER A 418 -5.45 8.64 52.42
N TRP A 419 -5.32 8.37 51.12
CA TRP A 419 -6.30 7.56 50.40
C TRP A 419 -6.29 6.10 50.86
N CYS A 420 -5.12 5.51 51.11
CA CYS A 420 -5.03 4.15 51.66
C CYS A 420 -5.71 4.03 53.04
N ILE A 421 -5.59 5.06 53.89
CA ILE A 421 -6.24 5.09 55.21
C ILE A 421 -7.76 5.09 55.04
N GLU A 422 -8.28 5.96 54.18
CA GLU A 422 -9.70 6.06 53.87
C GLU A 422 -10.28 4.72 53.37
N GLU A 423 -9.58 4.03 52.47
CA GLU A 423 -9.97 2.70 51.99
C GLU A 423 -9.99 1.64 53.12
N ILE A 424 -9.09 1.74 54.11
CA ILE A 424 -9.07 0.82 55.25
C ILE A 424 -10.21 1.13 56.23
N GLU A 425 -10.42 2.41 56.56
CA GLU A 425 -11.46 2.87 57.48
C GLU A 425 -12.86 2.55 56.94
N ASN A 426 -13.07 2.77 55.64
CA ASN A 426 -14.34 2.50 54.97
C ASN A 426 -14.52 1.03 54.58
N ASN A 427 -13.55 0.15 54.90
CA ASN A 427 -13.54 -1.25 54.49
C ASN A 427 -13.77 -1.42 52.97
N GLY A 428 -13.12 -0.57 52.19
CA GLY A 428 -13.23 -0.52 50.73
C GLY A 428 -12.63 -1.73 50.02
N PRO A 429 -12.83 -1.83 48.69
CA PRO A 429 -12.44 -3.00 47.90
C PRO A 429 -10.92 -3.22 47.87
N LEU A 430 -10.12 -2.17 48.03
CA LEU A 430 -8.65 -2.22 47.97
C LEU A 430 -7.98 -2.22 49.34
N LYS A 431 -8.71 -2.49 50.43
CA LYS A 431 -8.21 -2.36 51.82
C LYS A 431 -6.96 -3.18 52.12
N ASP A 432 -6.80 -4.35 51.52
CA ASP A 432 -5.66 -5.24 51.81
C ASP A 432 -4.39 -4.78 51.06
N GLU A 433 -4.56 -4.28 49.84
CA GLU A 433 -3.54 -3.54 49.09
C GLU A 433 -3.14 -2.26 49.83
N SER A 434 -4.12 -1.49 50.33
CA SER A 434 -3.89 -0.29 51.16
C SER A 434 -3.01 -0.59 52.37
N ARG A 435 -3.30 -1.67 53.10
CA ARG A 435 -2.50 -2.08 54.26
C ARG A 435 -1.06 -2.38 53.87
N THR A 436 -0.88 -3.07 52.75
CA THR A 436 0.44 -3.43 52.22
C THR A 436 1.22 -2.17 51.82
N ILE A 437 0.57 -1.21 51.17
CA ILE A 437 1.20 0.05 50.75
C ILE A 437 1.58 0.90 51.97
N ILE A 438 0.69 1.06 52.96
CA ILE A 438 0.99 1.81 54.19
C ILE A 438 2.21 1.23 54.90
N GLN A 439 2.32 -0.10 55.01
CA GLN A 439 3.49 -0.76 55.60
C GLN A 439 4.77 -0.42 54.83
N ARG A 440 4.73 -0.36 53.50
CA ARG A 440 5.88 0.02 52.67
C ARG A 440 6.23 1.50 52.81
N LEU A 441 5.22 2.38 52.81
CA LEU A 441 5.38 3.82 52.96
C LEU A 441 5.96 4.21 54.33
N ASN A 442 5.68 3.42 55.37
CA ASN A 442 6.20 3.65 56.73
C ASN A 442 7.74 3.63 56.83
N ARG A 443 8.46 3.24 55.78
CA ARG A 443 9.92 3.34 55.75
C ARG A 443 10.43 4.78 55.62
N PHE A 444 9.60 5.69 55.11
CA PHE A 444 9.95 7.11 54.92
C PHE A 444 9.55 7.93 56.14
N SER A 445 10.45 8.79 56.63
CA SER A 445 10.27 9.62 57.84
C SER A 445 9.05 10.54 57.77
N GLU A 446 8.77 11.04 56.58
CA GLU A 446 7.68 11.95 56.25
C GLU A 446 6.34 11.23 56.40
N CYS A 447 6.24 10.03 55.82
CA CYS A 447 5.08 9.16 55.99
C CYS A 447 4.90 8.72 57.46
N GLN A 448 5.97 8.37 58.18
CA GLN A 448 5.87 8.04 59.62
C GLN A 448 5.28 9.19 60.44
N SER A 449 5.73 10.41 60.17
CA SER A 449 5.24 11.60 60.85
C SER A 449 3.76 11.86 60.52
N PHE A 450 3.38 11.66 59.26
CA PHE A 450 1.98 11.72 58.83
C PHE A 450 1.11 10.64 59.48
N PHE A 451 1.58 9.39 59.57
CA PHE A 451 0.83 8.31 60.22
C PHE A 451 0.65 8.57 61.73
N LYS A 452 1.69 9.08 62.40
CA LYS A 452 1.61 9.50 63.81
C LYS A 452 0.59 10.61 64.01
N SER A 453 0.55 11.62 63.14
CA SER A 453 -0.42 12.72 63.25
C SER A 453 -1.86 12.27 63.03
N LYS A 454 -2.06 11.16 62.31
CA LYS A 454 -3.36 10.48 62.13
C LYS A 454 -3.66 9.40 63.17
N ASN A 455 -2.86 9.27 64.24
CA ASN A 455 -3.00 8.23 65.28
C ASN A 455 -2.95 6.79 64.74
N ILE A 456 -2.22 6.55 63.64
CA ILE A 456 -2.08 5.24 63.03
C ILE A 456 -0.82 4.58 63.56
N THR A 457 -0.99 3.43 64.22
CA THR A 457 0.14 2.63 64.72
C THR A 457 0.37 1.46 63.78
N ILE A 458 1.56 1.43 63.16
CA ILE A 458 1.97 0.39 62.22
C ILE A 458 2.92 -0.55 62.96
N ASN A 459 2.40 -1.69 63.42
CA ASN A 459 3.22 -2.79 63.92
C ASN A 459 3.45 -3.81 62.80
N SER A 460 4.56 -4.54 62.87
CA SER A 460 5.11 -5.44 61.83
C SER A 460 4.13 -6.43 61.17
N LYS A 461 2.92 -6.63 61.71
CA LYS A 461 1.84 -7.42 61.11
C LYS A 461 0.42 -6.84 61.23
N ARG A 462 0.23 -5.68 61.90
CA ARG A 462 -1.11 -5.10 62.15
C ARG A 462 -1.05 -3.59 62.09
N ILE A 463 -1.91 -3.01 61.25
CA ILE A 463 -2.22 -1.58 61.25
C ILE A 463 -3.40 -1.39 62.19
N LYS A 464 -3.21 -0.60 63.25
CA LYS A 464 -4.28 -0.15 64.14
C LYS A 464 -4.56 1.32 63.85
N ILE A 465 -5.79 1.61 63.45
CA ILE A 465 -6.32 2.96 63.33
C ILE A 465 -7.12 3.20 64.61
N ASN A 466 -6.63 4.08 65.47
CA ASN A 466 -7.35 4.45 66.68
C ASN A 466 -8.36 5.54 66.31
N THR A 467 -9.60 5.13 66.00
CA THR A 467 -10.70 6.08 65.86
C THR A 467 -10.93 6.75 67.22
N LYS A 468 -10.83 8.07 67.27
CA LYS A 468 -11.31 8.83 68.44
C LYS A 468 -12.82 8.73 68.41
N ASP A 469 -13.38 7.97 69.36
CA ASP A 469 -14.81 8.00 69.67
C ASP A 469 -15.25 9.42 70.07
#